data_AF-A0A7W5T9X2-F1
#
_entry.id   AF-A0A7W5T9X2-F1
#
_cell.length_a   1.000
_cell.length_b   1.000
_cell.length_c   1.000
_cell.angle_alpha   90.00
_cell.angle_beta   90.00
_cell.angle_gamma   90.00
#
_symmetry.space_group_name_H-M   'P 1'
#
loop_
_entity.id
_entity.type
_entity.pdbx_description
1 polymer ?
#
loop_
_entity_poly.entity_id
_entity_poly.type
_entity_poly.pdbx_seq_one_letter_code
_entity_poly.pdbx_strand_id
1 'polypeptide(L)' 'MSDKLFSTRDEPLASEDLDVCRRVHEALCSELDMDRSGEEAARLGALIIELYRQGVHDENQLRLLAGGR' A
#
# COMPACT_ATOMS: atom_id res chain seq x y z
N MET A 1 -18.38 -27.39 -0.72
CA MET A 1 -17.10 -27.09 -0.07
C MET A 1 -17.00 -25.58 -0.06
N SER A 2 -17.17 -24.94 1.09
CA SER A 2 -17.18 -23.49 1.17
C SER A 2 -15.79 -22.97 0.78
N ASP A 3 -15.70 -22.20 -0.31
CA ASP A 3 -14.52 -21.40 -0.63
C ASP A 3 -14.27 -20.48 0.56
N LYS A 4 -13.35 -20.91 1.43
CA LYS A 4 -12.79 -20.03 2.45
C LYS A 4 -12.13 -18.91 1.67
N LEU A 5 -12.76 -17.74 1.68
CA LEU A 5 -12.11 -16.47 1.43
C LEU A 5 -10.99 -16.35 2.46
N PHE A 6 -9.83 -16.93 2.14
CA PHE A 6 -8.62 -16.73 2.91
C PHE A 6 -8.29 -15.25 2.76
N SER A 7 -8.57 -14.52 3.83
CA SER A 7 -8.22 -13.11 3.94
C SER A 7 -6.70 -13.03 3.91
N THR A 8 -6.13 -12.57 2.81
CA THR A 8 -4.71 -12.20 2.67
C THR A 8 -4.27 -11.18 3.73
N ARG A 9 -5.22 -10.59 4.46
CA ARG A 9 -4.97 -9.65 5.55
C ARG A 9 -4.08 -10.20 6.65
N ASP A 10 -4.19 -11.49 6.99
CA ASP A 10 -3.42 -12.06 8.11
C ASP A 10 -2.11 -12.72 7.67
N GLU A 11 -1.81 -12.72 6.35
CA GLU A 11 -0.55 -13.23 5.83
C GLU A 11 0.57 -12.18 6.01
N PRO A 12 1.79 -12.61 6.40
CA PRO A 12 2.95 -11.72 6.40
C PRO A 12 3.23 -11.23 4.99
N LEU A 13 3.54 -9.94 4.83
CA LEU A 13 4.05 -9.41 3.57
C LEU A 13 5.45 -9.97 3.29
N ALA A 14 5.63 -10.52 2.10
CA ALA A 14 6.94 -10.87 1.58
C ALA A 14 7.73 -9.61 1.20
N SER A 15 9.03 -9.78 0.96
CA SER A 15 9.89 -8.65 0.56
C SER A 15 9.40 -7.99 -0.73
N GLU A 16 8.90 -8.77 -1.69
CA GLU A 16 8.36 -8.29 -2.96
C GLU A 16 7.09 -7.45 -2.78
N ASP A 17 6.23 -7.81 -1.84
CA ASP A 17 5.04 -7.04 -1.48
C ASP A 17 5.42 -5.68 -0.87
N LEU A 18 6.44 -5.69 0.01
CA LEU A 18 6.96 -4.47 0.61
C LEU A 18 7.65 -3.56 -0.42
N ASP A 19 8.29 -4.13 -1.44
CA ASP A 19 8.86 -3.37 -2.54
C ASP A 19 7.79 -2.66 -3.37
N VAL A 20 6.65 -3.31 -3.62
CA VAL A 20 5.47 -2.68 -4.26
C VAL A 20 4.96 -1.52 -3.39
N CYS A 21 4.71 -1.78 -2.10
CA CYS A 21 4.22 -0.76 -1.17
C CYS A 21 5.17 0.46 -1.10
N ARG A 22 6.49 0.21 -1.08
CA ARG A 22 7.52 1.26 -1.07
C ARG A 22 7.48 2.10 -2.35
N ARG A 23 7.42 1.49 -3.53
CA ARG A 23 7.36 2.23 -4.81
C ARG A 23 6.16 3.16 -4.87
N VAL A 24 4.99 2.67 -4.46
CA VAL A 24 3.75 3.48 -4.41
C VAL A 24 3.90 4.63 -3.41
N HIS A 25 4.44 4.36 -2.22
CA HIS A 25 4.66 5.36 -1.18
C HIS A 25 5.61 6.48 -1.65
N GLU A 26 6.74 6.12 -2.25
CA GLU A 26 7.71 7.08 -2.79
C GLU A 26 7.11 7.93 -3.90
N ALA A 27 6.36 7.32 -4.82
CA ALA A 27 5.71 8.01 -5.92
C ALA A 27 4.68 9.03 -5.41
N LEU A 28 3.87 8.66 -4.42
CA LEU A 28 2.86 9.56 -3.83
C LEU A 28 3.49 10.67 -3.01
N CYS A 29 4.51 10.37 -2.20
CA CYS A 29 5.21 11.43 -1.46
C CYS A 29 5.83 12.46 -2.42
N SER A 30 6.38 12.00 -3.55
CA SER A 30 6.91 12.90 -4.58
C SER A 30 5.81 13.70 -5.29
N GLU A 31 4.66 13.09 -5.58
CA GLU A 31 3.53 13.76 -6.25
C GLU A 31 2.88 14.83 -5.37
N LEU A 32 2.76 14.54 -4.08
CA LEU A 32 2.08 15.38 -3.09
C LEU A 32 3.02 16.38 -2.41
N ASP A 33 4.29 16.43 -2.81
CA ASP A 33 5.35 17.28 -2.22
C ASP A 33 5.47 17.08 -0.69
N MET A 34 5.39 15.83 -0.25
CA MET A 34 5.43 15.43 1.15
C MET A 34 6.84 15.08 1.62
N ASP A 35 7.19 15.51 2.83
CA ASP A 35 8.38 14.99 3.51
C ASP A 35 8.17 13.50 3.87
N ARG A 36 8.98 12.64 3.25
CA ARG A 36 8.96 11.18 3.46
C ARG A 36 9.24 10.76 4.90
N SER A 37 9.90 11.61 5.70
CA SER A 37 10.17 11.35 7.12
C SER A 37 9.08 11.90 8.05
N GLY A 38 8.09 12.60 7.50
CA GLY A 38 7.01 13.22 8.24
C GLY A 38 5.91 12.24 8.65
N GLU A 39 5.10 12.65 9.62
CA GLU A 39 3.99 11.85 10.14
C GLU A 39 2.95 11.53 9.06
N GLU A 40 2.71 12.46 8.14
CA GLU A 40 1.78 12.25 7.02
C GLU A 40 2.27 11.15 6.06
N ALA A 41 3.57 11.11 5.77
CA ALA A 41 4.15 10.04 4.98
C ALA A 41 4.05 8.69 5.71
N ALA A 42 4.26 8.66 7.03
CA ALA A 42 4.08 7.42 7.81
C ALA A 42 2.62 6.92 7.77
N ARG A 43 1.63 7.83 7.91
CA ARG A 43 0.21 7.50 7.76
C ARG A 43 -0.11 6.94 6.38
N LEU A 44 0.42 7.57 5.33
CA LEU A 44 0.26 7.10 3.96
C LEU A 44 0.84 5.70 3.76
N GLY A 45 2.02 5.42 4.31
CA GLY A 45 2.63 4.09 4.26
C GLY A 45 1.77 3.01 4.94
N ALA A 46 1.20 3.32 6.10
CA ALA A 46 0.27 2.42 6.78
C ALA A 46 -1.00 2.15 5.95
N LEU A 47 -1.56 3.18 5.31
CA LEU A 47 -2.73 3.03 4.43
C LEU A 47 -2.42 2.12 3.23
N ILE A 48 -1.27 2.32 2.56
CA ILE A 48 -0.85 1.50 1.42
C ILE A 48 -0.73 0.02 1.82
N ILE A 49 -0.11 -0.26 2.96
CA ILE A 49 0.02 -1.62 3.49
C ILE A 49 -1.36 -2.25 3.77
N GLU A 50 -2.27 -1.50 4.38
CA GLU A 50 -3.63 -2.01 4.66
C GLU A 50 -4.42 -2.29 3.38
N LEU A 51 -4.33 -1.42 2.37
CA LEU A 51 -4.95 -1.65 1.06
C LEU A 51 -4.35 -2.89 0.37
N TYR A 52 -3.03 -3.08 0.44
CA TYR A 52 -2.38 -4.27 -0.10
C TYR A 52 -2.89 -5.54 0.56
N ARG A 53 -2.98 -5.54 1.89
CA ARG A 53 -3.51 -6.65 2.70
C ARG A 53 -4.97 -6.96 2.41
N GLN A 54 -5.74 -5.99 1.92
CA GLN A 54 -7.13 -6.16 1.47
C GLN A 54 -7.23 -6.73 0.04
N GLY A 55 -6.11 -6.99 -0.63
CA GLY A 55 -6.05 -7.61 -1.95
C GLY A 55 -5.79 -6.65 -3.11
N VAL A 56 -5.46 -5.38 -2.84
CA VAL A 56 -5.09 -4.42 -3.88
C VAL A 56 -3.60 -4.57 -4.17
N HIS A 57 -3.25 -5.39 -5.17
CA HIS A 57 -1.85 -5.68 -5.50
C HIS A 57 -1.34 -4.92 -6.74
N ASP A 58 -2.23 -4.31 -7.53
CA ASP A 58 -1.84 -3.46 -8.66
C ASP A 58 -1.33 -2.10 -8.17
N GLU A 59 -0.13 -1.70 -8.61
CA GLU A 59 0.54 -0.47 -8.15
C GLU A 59 -0.26 0.80 -8.49
N ASN A 60 -0.89 0.85 -9.67
CA ASN A 60 -1.67 2.02 -10.09
C ASN A 60 -2.96 2.11 -9.28
N GLN A 61 -3.62 0.98 -9.03
CA GLN A 61 -4.82 0.92 -8.21
C GLN A 61 -4.52 1.28 -6.76
N LEU A 62 -3.42 0.79 -6.18
CA LEU A 62 -2.95 1.18 -4.85
C LEU A 62 -2.72 2.69 -4.76
N ARG A 63 -2.00 3.25 -5.75
CA ARG A 63 -1.72 4.68 -5.83
C ARG A 63 -2.99 5.51 -5.88
N LEU A 64 -3.95 5.13 -6.73
CA LEU A 64 -5.24 5.81 -6.87
C LEU A 64 -6.05 5.77 -5.56
N LEU A 65 -6.12 4.60 -4.92
CA LEU A 65 -6.88 4.43 -3.68
C LEU A 65 -6.21 5.09 -2.46
N ALA A 66 -4.89 5.23 -2.47
CA ALA A 66 -4.12 5.90 -1.42
C ALA A 66 -4.03 7.43 -1.60
N GLY A 67 -4.64 8.01 -2.66
CA GLY A 67 -4.79 9.45 -2.84
C GLY A 67 -4.02 10.07 -4.02
N GLY A 68 -3.45 9.26 -4.90
CA GLY A 68 -2.81 9.74 -6.13
C GLY A 68 -3.80 10.18 -7.21
N ARG A 69 -3.35 11.05 -8.10
CA ARG A 69 -4.09 11.48 -9.30
C ARG A 69 -3.60 10.79 -10.57
#